data_AF-A0A535DKN7-F1
#
_entry.id   AF-A0A535DKN7-F1
#
_cell.length_a   1.000
_cell.length_b   1.000
_cell.length_c   1.000
_cell.angle_alpha   90.00
_cell.angle_beta   90.00
_cell.angle_gamma   90.00
#
_symmetry.space_group_name_H-M   'P 1'
#
loop_
_entity.id
_entity.type
_entity.pdbx_description
1 polymer ?
#
loop_
_entity_poly.entity_id
_entity_poly.type
_entity_poly.pdbx_seq_one_letter_code
_entity_poly.pdbx_strand_id
1 'polypeptide(L)'
;MQSRLVDRVIKEPLSAAANHSRSVNTFIKFILVGIAAFAVNEAALYLLYDWPSLPGMPDKDSSVDLLLFSHPDSRLLIASVIAVELSIVFKFCVHEYWTFADRLRRGWLLARLAKFNASSFLSPLIILGTVNVLTPAFGISPYVSTIIGAVIGFTVNWLLSAHFIWPGHKPAAEANPSA
;
A
#
# COMPACT_ATOMS: atom_id res chain seq x y z
N MET A 1 5.44 -28.04 39.32
CA MET A 1 5.50 -26.56 39.35
C MET A 1 6.76 -26.02 38.65
N GLN A 2 7.96 -26.59 38.89
CA GLN A 2 9.21 -26.22 38.19
C GLN A 2 9.16 -26.37 36.65
N SER A 3 8.51 -27.40 36.09
CA SER A 3 8.48 -27.58 34.63
C SER A 3 7.73 -26.47 33.88
N ARG A 4 6.71 -25.86 34.49
CA ARG A 4 5.96 -24.73 33.91
C ARG A 4 6.77 -23.44 33.89
N LEU A 5 7.68 -23.26 34.86
CA LEU A 5 8.55 -22.09 34.93
C LEU A 5 9.66 -22.15 33.88
N VAL A 6 10.30 -23.32 33.73
CA VAL A 6 11.33 -23.53 32.69
C VAL A 6 10.74 -23.37 31.29
N ASP A 7 9.55 -23.94 31.05
CA ASP A 7 8.85 -23.79 29.78
C ASP A 7 8.55 -22.33 29.45
N ARG A 8 8.13 -21.53 30.44
CA ARG A 8 7.79 -20.12 30.23
C ARG A 8 9.03 -19.27 29.94
N VAL A 9 10.09 -19.46 30.72
CA VAL A 9 11.37 -18.73 30.59
C VAL A 9 12.03 -18.98 29.24
N ILE A 10 11.86 -20.16 28.65
CA ILE A 10 12.45 -20.50 27.34
C ILE A 10 11.49 -20.16 26.19
N LYS A 11 10.19 -20.47 26.29
CA LYS A 11 9.24 -20.28 25.19
C LYS A 11 8.91 -18.82 24.92
N GLU A 12 8.85 -17.96 25.95
CA GLU A 12 8.55 -16.53 25.76
C GLU A 12 9.59 -15.82 24.87
N PRO A 13 10.90 -15.84 25.18
CA PRO A 13 11.91 -15.16 24.35
C PRO A 13 12.02 -15.77 22.95
N LEU A 14 11.89 -17.10 22.82
CA LEU A 14 11.86 -17.76 21.51
C LEU A 14 10.65 -17.32 20.67
N SER A 15 9.48 -17.20 21.28
CA SER A 15 8.27 -16.73 20.58
C SER A 15 8.37 -15.27 20.16
N ALA A 16 8.97 -14.42 21.00
CA ALA A 16 9.18 -13.01 20.70
C ALA A 16 10.17 -12.82 19.53
N ALA A 17 11.29 -13.55 19.55
CA ALA A 17 12.27 -13.52 18.47
C ALA A 17 11.69 -14.02 17.14
N ALA A 18 10.89 -15.11 17.18
CA ALA A 18 10.22 -15.64 16.00
C ALA A 18 9.17 -14.66 15.43
N ASN A 19 8.40 -13.98 16.29
CA ASN A 19 7.43 -12.97 15.88
C ASN A 19 8.10 -11.74 15.27
N HIS A 20 9.23 -11.31 15.82
CA HIS A 20 10.02 -10.21 15.29
C HIS A 20 10.53 -10.52 13.88
N SER A 21 11.14 -11.69 13.67
CA SER A 21 11.62 -12.13 12.35
C SER A 21 10.52 -12.19 11.29
N ARG A 22 9.32 -12.69 11.64
CA ARG A 22 8.17 -12.68 10.72
C ARG A 22 7.74 -11.26 10.36
N SER A 23 7.64 -10.38 11.35
CA SER A 23 7.26 -8.98 11.13
C SER A 23 8.22 -8.25 10.19
N VAL A 24 9.53 -8.44 10.39
CA VAL A 24 10.57 -7.89 9.52
C VAL A 24 10.45 -8.43 8.09
N ASN A 25 10.25 -9.73 7.93
CA ASN A 25 10.05 -10.34 6.61
C ASN A 25 8.80 -9.78 5.90
N THR A 26 7.68 -9.62 6.61
CA THR A 26 6.48 -9.02 6.05
C THR A 26 6.72 -7.56 5.66
N PHE A 27 7.47 -6.81 6.46
CA PHE A 27 7.80 -5.41 6.18
C PHE A 27 8.70 -5.27 4.93
N ILE A 28 9.71 -6.12 4.78
CA ILE A 28 10.56 -6.15 3.58
C ILE A 28 9.72 -6.48 2.35
N LYS A 29 8.87 -7.52 2.41
CA LYS A 29 7.93 -7.84 1.33
C LYS A 29 7.05 -6.64 1.01
N PHE A 30 6.55 -5.93 2.02
CA PHE A 30 5.70 -4.75 1.82
C PHE A 30 6.40 -3.64 1.04
N ILE A 31 7.67 -3.34 1.36
CA ILE A 31 8.50 -2.39 0.61
C ILE A 31 8.68 -2.85 -0.84
N LEU A 32 9.03 -4.12 -1.05
CA LEU A 32 9.26 -4.67 -2.39
C LEU A 32 8.01 -4.59 -3.27
N VAL A 33 6.84 -4.90 -2.70
CA VAL A 33 5.56 -4.76 -3.40
C VAL A 33 5.26 -3.29 -3.70
N GLY A 34 5.57 -2.38 -2.79
CA GLY A 34 5.44 -0.94 -3.03
C GLY A 34 6.26 -0.46 -4.22
N ILE A 35 7.53 -0.88 -4.31
CA ILE A 35 8.42 -0.55 -5.43
C ILE A 35 7.89 -1.16 -6.73
N ALA A 36 7.48 -2.44 -6.72
CA ALA A 36 6.91 -3.09 -7.90
C ALA A 36 5.61 -2.40 -8.36
N ALA A 37 4.75 -1.99 -7.42
CA ALA A 37 3.52 -1.27 -7.71
C ALA A 37 3.79 0.11 -8.31
N PHE A 38 4.85 0.81 -7.87
CA PHE A 38 5.30 2.04 -8.50
C PHE A 38 5.73 1.79 -9.96
N ALA A 39 6.52 0.74 -10.21
CA ALA A 39 6.89 0.38 -11.59
C ALA A 39 5.66 0.02 -12.46
N VAL A 40 4.67 -0.68 -11.90
CA VAL A 40 3.40 -0.98 -12.58
C VAL A 40 2.62 0.31 -12.89
N ASN A 41 2.61 1.27 -11.97
CA ASN A 41 1.98 2.58 -12.19
C ASN A 41 2.63 3.31 -13.37
N GLU A 42 3.96 3.45 -13.36
CA GLU A 42 4.69 4.16 -14.41
C GLU A 42 4.56 3.45 -15.77
N ALA A 43 4.65 2.12 -15.79
CA ALA A 43 4.47 1.33 -17.01
C ALA A 43 3.05 1.47 -17.57
N ALA A 44 2.02 1.39 -16.72
CA ALA A 44 0.64 1.59 -17.14
C ALA A 44 0.42 3.02 -17.65
N LEU A 45 0.96 4.03 -16.97
CA LEU A 45 0.85 5.42 -17.39
C LEU A 45 1.51 5.64 -18.74
N TYR A 46 2.74 5.16 -18.95
CA TYR A 46 3.43 5.22 -20.24
C TYR A 46 2.62 4.54 -21.35
N LEU A 47 2.12 3.33 -21.09
CA LEU A 47 1.32 2.59 -22.08
C LEU A 47 0.00 3.30 -22.39
N LEU A 48 -0.67 3.92 -21.43
CA LEU A 48 -1.96 4.56 -21.65
C LEU A 48 -1.81 5.97 -22.28
N TYR A 49 -0.81 6.73 -21.82
CA TYR A 49 -0.59 8.11 -22.25
C TYR A 49 0.25 8.23 -23.52
N ASP A 50 1.38 7.53 -23.60
CA ASP A 50 2.35 7.72 -24.68
C ASP A 50 2.24 6.70 -25.81
N TRP A 51 1.53 5.58 -25.62
CA TRP A 51 1.39 4.60 -26.69
C TRP A 51 0.68 5.21 -27.91
N PRO A 52 1.24 5.11 -29.13
CA PRO A 52 0.78 5.84 -30.31
C PRO A 52 -0.63 5.49 -30.80
N SER A 53 -1.23 4.40 -30.32
CA SER A 53 -2.47 3.86 -30.88
C SER A 53 -3.29 3.06 -29.88
N LEU A 54 -3.91 3.75 -28.91
CA LEU A 54 -4.98 3.19 -28.08
C LEU A 54 -6.34 3.64 -28.60
N PRO A 55 -7.13 2.74 -29.21
CA PRO A 55 -8.48 3.06 -29.69
C PRO A 55 -9.35 3.56 -28.53
N GLY A 56 -10.03 4.69 -28.73
CA GLY A 56 -10.99 5.23 -27.76
C GLY A 56 -10.39 6.15 -26.68
N MET A 57 -9.09 6.47 -26.72
CA MET A 57 -8.53 7.52 -25.86
C MET A 57 -8.65 8.92 -26.50
N PRO A 58 -8.88 9.97 -25.70
CA PRO A 58 -8.82 11.36 -26.17
C PRO A 58 -7.44 11.73 -26.73
N ASP A 59 -7.41 12.74 -27.60
CA ASP A 59 -6.16 13.31 -28.07
C ASP A 59 -5.40 13.99 -26.92
N LYS A 60 -4.07 14.02 -27.02
CA LYS A 60 -3.23 14.80 -26.10
C LYS A 60 -3.63 16.29 -26.20
N ASP A 61 -3.52 17.02 -25.11
CA ASP A 61 -3.89 18.45 -24.99
C ASP A 61 -5.39 18.77 -25.16
N SER A 62 -6.25 17.75 -25.15
CA SER A 62 -7.70 17.96 -25.10
C SER A 62 -8.14 18.27 -23.67
N SER A 63 -8.62 19.49 -23.41
CA SER A 63 -9.13 19.88 -22.10
C SER A 63 -10.48 19.23 -21.79
N VAL A 64 -10.69 18.87 -20.53
CA VAL A 64 -12.00 18.42 -20.01
C VAL A 64 -12.42 19.32 -18.86
N ASP A 65 -13.64 19.85 -18.97
CA ASP A 65 -14.29 20.58 -17.88
C ASP A 65 -14.96 19.59 -16.93
N LEU A 66 -14.45 19.50 -15.71
CA LEU A 66 -15.11 18.82 -14.61
C LEU A 66 -15.97 19.82 -13.84
N LEU A 67 -16.90 19.29 -13.05
CA LEU A 67 -17.90 20.08 -12.31
C LEU A 67 -17.31 21.20 -11.45
N LEU A 68 -16.05 21.07 -11.01
CA LEU A 68 -15.35 22.02 -10.14
C LEU A 68 -14.09 22.64 -10.73
N PHE A 69 -13.55 22.11 -11.84
CA PHE A 69 -12.30 22.59 -12.44
C PHE A 69 -12.11 22.06 -13.86
N SER A 70 -11.38 22.82 -14.69
CA SER A 70 -10.95 22.39 -16.02
C SER A 70 -9.59 21.71 -15.94
N HIS A 71 -9.45 20.51 -16.49
CA HIS A 71 -8.18 19.82 -16.61
C HIS A 71 -7.61 19.99 -18.03
N PRO A 72 -6.37 20.46 -18.18
CA PRO A 72 -5.79 20.80 -19.49
C PRO A 72 -5.54 19.59 -20.39
N ASP A 73 -5.32 18.41 -19.81
CA ASP A 73 -5.07 17.18 -20.56
C ASP A 73 -5.96 16.04 -20.02
N SER A 74 -7.05 15.78 -20.72
CA SER A 74 -8.00 14.72 -20.39
C SER A 74 -7.42 13.32 -20.54
N ARG A 75 -6.52 13.11 -21.51
CA ARG A 75 -5.85 11.82 -21.71
C ARG A 75 -4.95 11.52 -20.53
N LEU A 76 -4.16 12.48 -20.07
CA LEU A 76 -3.30 12.34 -18.89
C LEU A 76 -4.14 12.06 -17.63
N LEU A 77 -5.27 12.75 -17.46
CA LEU A 77 -6.15 12.52 -16.32
C LEU A 77 -6.71 11.09 -16.32
N ILE A 78 -7.27 10.63 -17.44
CA ILE A 78 -7.83 9.27 -17.54
C ILE A 78 -6.72 8.23 -17.38
N ALA A 79 -5.58 8.41 -18.06
CA ALA A 79 -4.45 7.50 -17.99
C ALA A 79 -3.89 7.38 -16.57
N SER A 80 -3.73 8.50 -15.86
CA SER A 80 -3.22 8.51 -14.48
C SER A 80 -4.18 7.86 -13.49
N VAL A 81 -5.49 8.11 -13.60
CA VAL A 81 -6.50 7.45 -12.76
C VAL A 81 -6.46 5.94 -12.98
N ILE A 82 -6.48 5.48 -14.23
CA ILE A 82 -6.44 4.04 -14.54
C ILE A 82 -5.12 3.42 -14.08
N ALA A 83 -3.98 4.07 -14.31
CA ALA A 83 -2.67 3.57 -13.89
C ALA A 83 -2.56 3.40 -12.37
N VAL A 84 -3.05 4.39 -11.60
CA VAL A 84 -3.09 4.33 -10.13
C VAL A 84 -3.97 3.19 -9.65
N GLU A 85 -5.18 3.03 -10.21
CA GLU A 85 -6.07 1.94 -9.84
C GLU A 85 -5.49 0.56 -10.17
N LEU A 86 -4.87 0.39 -11.34
CA LEU A 86 -4.16 -0.84 -11.71
C LEU A 86 -3.02 -1.16 -10.72
N SER A 87 -2.24 -0.14 -10.33
CA SER A 87 -1.19 -0.27 -9.33
C SER A 87 -1.74 -0.67 -7.96
N ILE A 88 -2.86 -0.08 -7.52
CA ILE A 88 -3.50 -0.41 -6.24
C ILE A 88 -4.04 -1.85 -6.26
N VAL A 89 -4.70 -2.27 -7.33
CA VAL A 89 -5.22 -3.65 -7.49
C VAL A 89 -4.06 -4.66 -7.51
N PHE A 90 -2.99 -4.39 -8.27
CA PHE A 90 -1.79 -5.22 -8.28
C PHE A 90 -1.22 -5.39 -6.87
N LYS A 91 -1.00 -4.27 -6.17
CA LYS A 91 -0.46 -4.23 -4.81
C LYS A 91 -1.35 -5.00 -3.83
N PHE A 92 -2.67 -4.84 -3.93
CA PHE A 92 -3.63 -5.60 -3.12
C PHE A 92 -3.50 -7.10 -3.36
N CYS A 93 -3.49 -7.54 -4.62
CA CYS A 93 -3.37 -8.96 -4.97
C CYS A 93 -2.08 -9.56 -4.40
N VAL A 94 -0.94 -8.90 -4.60
CA VAL A 94 0.34 -9.40 -4.09
C VAL A 94 0.37 -9.38 -2.55
N HIS A 95 -0.24 -8.40 -1.90
CA HIS A 95 -0.37 -8.41 -0.45
C HIS A 95 -1.25 -9.55 0.07
N GLU A 96 -2.40 -9.78 -0.55
CA GLU A 96 -3.37 -10.81 -0.19
C GLU A 96 -2.80 -12.23 -0.36
N TYR A 97 -2.02 -12.47 -1.41
CA TYR A 97 -1.51 -13.82 -1.76
C TYR A 97 -0.06 -14.08 -1.35
N TRP A 98 0.76 -13.05 -1.10
CA TRP A 98 2.18 -13.23 -0.78
C TRP A 98 2.69 -12.50 0.46
N THR A 99 2.40 -11.20 0.63
CA THR A 99 2.92 -10.44 1.78
C THR A 99 2.29 -10.90 3.09
N PHE A 100 0.96 -11.04 3.10
CA PHE A 100 0.17 -11.41 4.27
C PHE A 100 -0.49 -12.79 4.09
N ALA A 101 0.12 -13.67 3.28
CA ALA A 101 -0.42 -15.00 2.97
C ALA A 101 -0.63 -15.89 4.22
N ASP A 102 0.23 -15.68 5.22
CA ASP A 102 0.26 -16.33 6.53
C ASP A 102 -0.68 -15.68 7.56
N ARG A 103 -1.40 -14.62 7.18
CA ARG A 103 -2.31 -13.88 8.06
C ARG A 103 -3.76 -14.30 7.90
N LEU A 104 -4.56 -14.02 8.92
CA LEU A 104 -5.99 -14.34 8.90
C LEU A 104 -6.72 -13.46 7.87
N ARG A 105 -7.54 -14.10 7.04
CA ARG A 105 -8.40 -13.42 6.06
C ARG A 105 -9.80 -13.35 6.62
N ARG A 106 -10.18 -12.19 7.16
CA ARG A 106 -11.55 -11.95 7.65
C ARG A 106 -12.39 -11.26 6.56
N GLY A 107 -13.64 -11.70 6.42
CA GLY A 107 -14.61 -11.13 5.48
C GLY A 107 -14.37 -11.49 4.01
N TRP A 108 -15.12 -10.84 3.12
CA TRP A 108 -15.08 -11.06 1.68
C TRP A 108 -13.89 -10.34 1.02
N LEU A 109 -13.42 -10.87 -0.11
CA LEU A 109 -12.29 -10.31 -0.86
C LEU A 109 -12.54 -8.84 -1.23
N LEU A 110 -13.74 -8.52 -1.74
CA LEU A 110 -14.11 -7.15 -2.14
C LEU A 110 -14.15 -6.19 -0.95
N ALA A 111 -14.56 -6.64 0.23
CA ALA A 111 -14.55 -5.80 1.43
C ALA A 111 -13.11 -5.46 1.86
N ARG A 112 -12.16 -6.39 1.71
CA ARG A 112 -10.74 -6.10 1.94
C ARG A 112 -10.15 -5.19 0.86
N LEU A 113 -10.51 -5.39 -0.40
CA LEU A 113 -10.10 -4.52 -1.50
C LEU A 113 -10.60 -3.08 -1.30
N ALA A 114 -11.86 -2.89 -0.88
CA ALA A 114 -12.41 -1.57 -0.59
C ALA A 114 -11.68 -0.89 0.58
N LYS A 115 -11.40 -1.63 1.67
CA LYS A 115 -10.58 -1.12 2.79
C LYS A 115 -9.18 -0.74 2.35
N PHE A 116 -8.56 -1.55 1.49
CA PHE A 116 -7.22 -1.31 0.98
C PHE A 116 -7.13 -0.11 0.03
N ASN A 117 -8.15 0.07 -0.81
CA ASN A 117 -8.30 1.27 -1.62
C ASN A 117 -8.41 2.52 -0.74
N ALA A 118 -9.31 2.49 0.25
CA ALA A 118 -9.46 3.60 1.19
C ALA A 118 -8.16 3.93 1.95
N SER A 119 -7.41 2.91 2.42
CA SER A 119 -6.10 3.14 3.06
C SER A 119 -5.04 3.65 2.09
N SER A 120 -5.08 3.26 0.81
CA SER A 120 -4.13 3.71 -0.21
C SER A 120 -4.24 5.20 -0.48
N PHE A 121 -5.45 5.78 -0.46
CA PHE A 121 -5.67 7.23 -0.60
C PHE A 121 -5.18 8.05 0.60
N LEU A 122 -5.03 7.43 1.77
CA LEU A 122 -4.61 8.14 2.98
C LEU A 122 -3.15 8.64 2.87
N SER A 123 -2.28 7.91 2.18
CA SER A 123 -0.86 8.29 2.07
C SER A 123 -0.66 9.60 1.28
N PRO A 124 -1.24 9.77 0.08
CA PRO A 124 -1.22 11.06 -0.63
C PRO A 124 -1.82 12.21 0.19
N LEU A 125 -2.90 11.98 0.94
CA LEU A 125 -3.50 13.00 1.80
C LEU A 125 -2.56 13.42 2.94
N ILE A 126 -1.85 12.47 3.55
CA ILE A 126 -0.84 12.75 4.56
C ILE A 126 0.32 13.55 3.95
N ILE A 127 0.79 13.20 2.75
CA ILE A 127 1.83 13.95 2.05
C ILE A 127 1.37 15.39 1.82
N LEU A 128 0.17 15.57 1.25
CA LEU A 128 -0.41 16.88 0.99
C LEU A 128 -0.52 17.72 2.27
N GLY A 129 -1.07 17.14 3.34
CA GLY A 129 -1.18 17.81 4.63
C GLY A 129 0.17 18.17 5.22
N THR A 130 1.14 17.26 5.16
CA THR A 130 2.50 17.49 5.65
C THR A 130 3.16 18.65 4.91
N VAL A 131 3.10 18.68 3.59
CA VAL A 131 3.67 19.77 2.79
C VAL A 131 3.01 21.11 3.11
N ASN A 132 1.68 21.14 3.21
CA ASN A 132 0.92 22.36 3.50
C ASN A 132 0.96 22.82 4.95
N VAL A 133 1.51 22.01 5.87
CA VAL A 133 1.77 22.44 7.25
C VAL A 133 3.24 22.82 7.41
N LEU A 134 4.17 21.92 7.05
CA LEU A 134 5.60 22.11 7.30
C LEU A 134 6.19 23.29 6.52
N THR A 135 5.75 23.48 5.27
CA THR A 135 6.29 24.53 4.40
C THR A 135 5.89 25.93 4.88
N PRO A 136 4.59 26.28 5.02
CA PRO A 136 4.21 27.62 5.45
C PRO A 136 4.42 27.90 6.94
N ALA A 137 4.23 26.90 7.83
CA ALA A 137 4.32 27.15 9.27
C ALA A 137 5.76 27.11 9.81
N PHE A 138 6.67 26.38 9.15
CA PHE A 138 8.04 26.17 9.64
C PHE A 138 9.13 26.57 8.63
N GLY A 139 8.75 27.01 7.42
CA GLY A 139 9.71 27.40 6.37
C GLY A 139 10.51 26.24 5.79
N ILE A 140 10.08 24.99 6.02
CA ILE A 140 10.78 23.80 5.53
C ILE A 140 10.56 23.69 4.01
N SER A 141 11.61 23.37 3.26
CA SER A 141 11.53 23.19 1.81
C SER A 141 10.44 22.18 1.42
N PRO A 142 9.58 22.47 0.41
CA PRO A 142 8.48 21.58 0.03
C PRO A 142 8.95 20.18 -0.39
N TYR A 143 10.17 20.06 -0.92
CA TYR A 143 10.76 18.76 -1.26
C TYR A 143 11.05 17.92 -0.01
N VAL A 144 11.61 18.54 1.03
CA VAL A 144 11.87 17.89 2.32
C VAL A 144 10.54 17.54 3.00
N SER A 145 9.58 18.46 3.01
CA SER A 145 8.24 18.23 3.56
C SER A 145 7.53 17.06 2.85
N THR A 146 7.71 16.93 1.54
CA THR A 146 7.16 15.81 0.75
C THR A 146 7.77 14.48 1.16
N ILE A 147 9.10 14.42 1.36
CA ILE A 147 9.78 13.21 1.83
C ILE A 147 9.29 12.81 3.22
N ILE A 148 9.19 13.77 4.15
CA ILE A 148 8.66 13.52 5.49
C ILE A 148 7.23 12.96 5.40
N GLY A 149 6.39 13.60 4.60
CA GLY A 149 5.01 13.17 4.39
C GLY A 149 4.92 11.77 3.80
N ALA A 150 5.82 11.42 2.88
CA ALA A 150 5.86 10.10 2.26
C ALA A 150 6.25 9.02 3.29
N VAL A 151 7.22 9.30 4.16
CA VAL A 151 7.62 8.39 5.25
C VAL A 151 6.48 8.17 6.24
N ILE A 152 5.79 9.24 6.65
CA ILE A 152 4.65 9.15 7.57
C ILE A 152 3.50 8.38 6.90
N GLY A 153 3.12 8.75 5.68
CA GLY A 153 2.04 8.11 4.93
C GLY A 153 2.30 6.61 4.73
N PHE A 154 3.52 6.26 4.32
CA PHE A 154 3.96 4.87 4.20
C PHE A 154 3.85 4.11 5.53
N THR A 155 4.31 4.71 6.63
CA THR A 155 4.26 4.10 7.97
C THR A 155 2.81 3.86 8.40
N VAL A 156 1.94 4.84 8.23
CA VAL A 156 0.50 4.70 8.52
C VAL A 156 -0.12 3.61 7.66
N ASN A 157 0.18 3.57 6.37
CA ASN A 157 -0.35 2.55 5.44
C ASN A 157 0.11 1.14 5.82
N TRP A 158 1.38 0.98 6.21
CA TRP A 158 1.90 -0.27 6.76
C TRP A 158 1.16 -0.70 8.03
N LEU A 159 1.00 0.21 9.00
CA LEU A 159 0.32 -0.09 10.27
C LEU A 159 -1.14 -0.48 10.06
N LEU A 160 -1.86 0.23 9.18
CA LEU A 160 -3.24 -0.08 8.82
C LEU A 160 -3.36 -1.45 8.15
N SER A 161 -2.47 -1.73 7.19
CA SER A 161 -2.43 -3.02 6.51
C SER A 161 -2.17 -4.15 7.51
N ALA A 162 -1.19 -3.96 8.39
CA ALA A 162 -0.75 -5.00 9.31
C ALA A 162 -1.73 -5.26 10.48
N HIS A 163 -2.46 -4.24 10.95
CA HIS A 163 -3.30 -4.39 12.14
C HIS A 163 -4.79 -4.47 11.82
N PHE A 164 -5.25 -3.82 10.75
CA PHE A 164 -6.68 -3.70 10.44
C PHE A 164 -7.13 -4.53 9.24
N ILE A 165 -6.32 -4.57 8.17
CA ILE A 165 -6.72 -5.28 6.95
C ILE A 165 -6.39 -6.78 7.05
N TRP A 166 -5.16 -7.11 7.47
CA TRP A 166 -4.70 -8.48 7.68
C TRP A 166 -4.24 -8.71 9.13
N PRO A 167 -5.18 -8.85 10.08
CA PRO A 167 -4.87 -8.99 11.50
C PRO A 167 -4.36 -10.39 11.85
N GLY A 168 -3.24 -10.47 12.56
CA GLY A 168 -2.76 -11.71 13.18
C GLY A 168 -2.28 -12.78 12.20
N HIS A 169 -1.75 -13.88 12.73
CA HIS A 169 -1.25 -15.01 11.95
C HIS A 169 -2.25 -16.19 12.02
N LYS A 170 -2.31 -16.99 10.96
CA LYS A 170 -3.05 -18.26 10.98
C LYS A 170 -2.46 -19.21 12.03
N PRO A 171 -3.29 -20.01 12.73
CA PRO A 171 -2.80 -21.10 13.58
C PRO A 171 -1.93 -22.06 12.77
N ALA A 172 -0.87 -22.61 13.38
CA ALA A 172 0.07 -23.51 12.70
C ALA A 172 -0.62 -24.74 12.07
N ALA A 173 -1.76 -25.18 12.62
CA ALA A 173 -2.55 -26.28 12.11
C ALA A 173 -3.26 -25.99 10.76
N GLU A 174 -3.52 -24.72 10.44
CA GLU A 174 -4.17 -24.31 9.18
C GLU A 174 -3.16 -23.90 8.10
N ALA A 175 -1.88 -23.81 8.45
CA ALA A 175 -0.81 -23.39 7.55
C ALA A 175 -0.31 -24.53 6.63
N ASN A 176 -0.72 -25.78 6.88
CA ASN A 176 -0.32 -26.95 6.08
C ASN A 176 -1.53 -27.89 5.84
N PRO A 177 -2.28 -27.75 4.74
CA PRO A 177 -3.38 -28.66 4.40
C PRO A 177 -2.91 -30.02 3.84
N SER A 178 -1.60 -30.32 3.84
CA SER A 178 -1.03 -31.57 3.29
C SER A 178 -0.21 -32.38 4.31
N ALA A 179 -0.55 -32.32 5.60
CA ALA A 179 -0.02 -33.21 6.64
C ALA A 179 -1.12 -34.12 7.21
#